data_AF-A0A2W0AWT1-F1
#
_entry.id   AF-A0A2W0AWT1-F1
#
_cell.length_a   1.000
_cell.length_b   1.000
_cell.length_c   1.000
_cell.angle_alpha   90.00
_cell.angle_beta   90.00
_cell.angle_gamma   90.00
#
_symmetry.space_group_name_H-M   'P 1'
#
loop_
_entity.id
_entity.type
_entity.pdbx_description
1 polymer ?
#
loop_
_entity_poly.entity_id
_entity_poly.type
_entity_poly.pdbx_seq_one_letter_code
_entity_poly.pdbx_strand_id
1 'polypeptide(L)'
;MNTQLSAIAGKLNAYRLSAALSQKPTQIIKEVYKGIFQADFYKSIWDEPVLLALQEFVDRDPPNQEVYSAELAFIKNRTAQVVAINDLFAAFLFLTREDLTTVGARIPDQPKASQALALLQANGCLDKIRRSSSQPREKLAAFVDELRKQVPSISEMLTSCFDALCARQELGTVKCLLITQPHRTGVVLPVRTMLQPGSGEVKTVVTTQETFLSAVVRARGALQSRGWLGTDQDIIFSADQTDATYSGSSITVGAAMAMYSSGRKWQFDPYTAFTGDIDIRDNQWRILRVEGIPEKLSAARHAGIRRVVLPRQNQTDVPPDCTGLQLVLVDDIKELLSNLTLSQDAAPADTVQQRKIALMHAHCSAVITENSVRSDWKTDLGSRPA
;
A
#
# COMPACT_ATOMS: atom_id res chain seq x y z
N MET A 1 -11.78 1.76 -0.53
CA MET A 1 -11.04 2.44 -1.63
C MET A 1 -11.87 2.39 -2.91
N ASN A 2 -11.90 3.44 -3.75
CA ASN A 2 -12.67 3.44 -5.00
C ASN A 2 -12.13 2.36 -5.96
N THR A 3 -12.94 1.33 -6.26
CA THR A 3 -12.54 0.16 -7.07
C THR A 3 -11.98 0.57 -8.44
N GLN A 4 -12.50 1.65 -9.04
CA GLN A 4 -12.04 2.18 -10.32
C GLN A 4 -10.62 2.79 -10.21
N LEU A 5 -10.31 3.49 -9.10
CA LEU A 5 -8.98 4.07 -8.87
C LEU A 5 -7.91 2.98 -8.73
N SER A 6 -8.21 1.92 -7.98
CA SER A 6 -7.32 0.76 -7.82
C SER A 6 -7.01 0.10 -9.16
N ALA A 7 -8.04 -0.10 -10.00
CA ALA A 7 -7.89 -0.69 -11.31
C ALA A 7 -7.01 0.16 -12.23
N ILE A 8 -7.22 1.48 -12.28
CA ILE A 8 -6.40 2.40 -13.08
C ILE A 8 -4.96 2.44 -12.58
N ALA A 9 -4.75 2.52 -11.26
CA ALA A 9 -3.42 2.50 -10.67
C ALA A 9 -2.65 1.22 -11.03
N GLY A 10 -3.31 0.06 -10.97
CA GLY A 10 -2.75 -1.22 -11.40
C GLY A 10 -2.34 -1.20 -12.88
N LYS A 11 -3.21 -0.71 -13.76
CA LYS A 11 -2.93 -0.61 -15.21
C LYS A 11 -1.78 0.35 -15.54
N LEU A 12 -1.70 1.50 -14.87
CA LEU A 12 -0.60 2.47 -15.06
C LEU A 12 0.75 1.87 -14.65
N ASN A 13 0.80 1.20 -13.50
CA ASN A 13 2.03 0.51 -13.08
C ASN A 13 2.38 -0.66 -14.01
N ALA A 14 1.39 -1.42 -14.49
CA ALA A 14 1.57 -2.49 -15.47
C ALA A 14 2.17 -1.96 -16.78
N TYR A 15 1.65 -0.83 -17.27
CA TYR A 15 2.20 -0.13 -18.42
C TYR A 15 3.66 0.28 -18.16
N ARG A 16 3.95 0.88 -17.00
CA ARG A 16 5.32 1.32 -16.66
C ARG A 16 6.32 0.17 -16.63
N LEU A 17 5.90 -1.00 -16.12
CA LEU A 17 6.74 -2.19 -16.04
C LEU A 17 6.87 -2.93 -17.39
N SER A 18 5.87 -2.83 -18.26
CA SER A 18 5.90 -3.42 -19.61
C SER A 18 6.64 -2.54 -20.63
N ALA A 19 6.73 -1.23 -20.41
CA ALA A 19 7.50 -0.30 -21.25
C ALA A 19 9.02 -0.61 -21.28
N ALA A 20 9.52 -1.47 -20.39
CA ALA A 20 10.87 -2.03 -20.45
C ALA A 20 11.05 -3.10 -21.56
N LEU A 21 9.96 -3.54 -22.20
CA LEU A 21 9.93 -4.52 -23.29
C LEU A 21 9.66 -3.82 -24.63
N SER A 22 10.25 -4.33 -25.72
CA SER A 22 10.29 -3.69 -27.05
C SER A 22 8.94 -3.56 -27.79
N GLN A 23 7.81 -3.93 -27.19
CA GLN A 23 6.48 -3.89 -27.82
C GLN A 23 5.54 -2.91 -27.12
N LYS A 24 4.89 -2.02 -27.90
CA LYS A 24 3.87 -1.09 -27.37
C LYS A 24 2.63 -1.85 -26.89
N PRO A 25 2.22 -1.73 -25.61
CA PRO A 25 1.04 -2.41 -25.09
C PRO A 25 -0.26 -1.66 -25.44
N THR A 26 -0.63 -1.63 -26.73
CA THR A 26 -1.76 -0.85 -27.28
C THR A 26 -3.12 -1.10 -26.59
N GLN A 27 -3.35 -2.33 -26.10
CA GLN A 27 -4.58 -2.67 -25.38
C GLN A 27 -4.68 -1.98 -24.01
N ILE A 28 -3.58 -1.97 -23.23
CA ILE A 28 -3.52 -1.30 -21.93
C ILE A 28 -3.76 0.20 -22.11
N ILE A 29 -3.17 0.80 -23.15
CA ILE A 29 -3.31 2.22 -23.45
C ILE A 29 -4.78 2.60 -23.65
N LYS A 30 -5.51 1.85 -24.50
CA LYS A 30 -6.95 2.08 -24.76
C LYS A 30 -7.80 1.94 -23.50
N GLU A 31 -7.51 0.94 -22.68
CA GLU A 31 -8.26 0.69 -21.45
C GLU A 31 -8.03 1.76 -20.38
N VAL A 32 -6.81 2.29 -20.28
CA VAL A 32 -6.49 3.41 -19.39
C VAL A 32 -7.26 4.66 -19.82
N TYR A 33 -7.20 5.05 -21.09
CA TYR A 33 -7.94 6.22 -21.57
C TYR A 33 -9.45 6.08 -21.44
N LYS A 34 -9.99 4.89 -21.78
CA LYS A 34 -11.41 4.60 -21.57
C LYS A 34 -11.79 4.76 -20.10
N GLY A 35 -11.02 4.16 -19.18
CA GLY A 35 -11.33 4.21 -17.76
C GLY A 35 -11.22 5.61 -17.13
N ILE A 36 -10.34 6.45 -17.66
CA ILE A 36 -10.06 7.80 -17.14
C ILE A 36 -11.05 8.83 -17.65
N PHE A 37 -11.38 8.80 -18.94
CA PHE A 37 -12.30 9.77 -19.55
C PHE A 37 -13.77 9.34 -19.47
N GLN A 38 -14.06 8.07 -19.17
CA GLN A 38 -15.43 7.64 -18.92
C GLN A 38 -15.99 8.34 -17.67
N ALA A 39 -17.14 8.99 -17.83
CA ALA A 39 -17.85 9.73 -16.78
C ALA A 39 -16.98 10.76 -16.04
N ASP A 40 -16.03 11.39 -16.75
CA ASP A 40 -15.11 12.39 -16.18
C ASP A 40 -14.33 11.90 -14.94
N PHE A 41 -14.04 10.60 -14.86
CA PHE A 41 -13.41 10.00 -13.69
C PHE A 41 -12.12 10.70 -13.26
N TYR A 42 -11.32 11.20 -14.22
CA TYR A 42 -10.11 12.00 -13.97
C TYR A 42 -10.30 13.18 -13.00
N LYS A 43 -11.50 13.78 -12.94
CA LYS A 43 -11.82 14.89 -12.01
C LYS A 43 -11.87 14.44 -10.55
N SER A 44 -12.16 13.16 -10.32
CA SER A 44 -12.28 12.56 -8.98
C SER A 44 -10.94 12.10 -8.39
N ILE A 45 -9.87 12.12 -9.18
CA ILE A 45 -8.56 11.63 -8.75
C ILE A 45 -7.84 12.70 -7.92
N TRP A 46 -7.53 12.34 -6.68
CA TRP A 46 -6.75 13.15 -5.73
C TRP A 46 -5.48 12.43 -5.25
N ASP A 47 -5.22 11.26 -5.82
CA ASP A 47 -4.12 10.38 -5.46
C ASP A 47 -2.84 10.78 -6.23
N GLU A 48 -1.84 11.32 -5.52
CA GLU A 48 -0.61 11.85 -6.13
C GLU A 48 0.15 10.82 -6.99
N PRO A 49 0.54 9.63 -6.49
CA PRO A 49 1.19 8.61 -7.30
C PRO A 49 0.39 8.21 -8.55
N VAL A 50 -0.95 8.14 -8.48
CA VAL A 50 -1.77 7.83 -9.66
C VAL A 50 -1.73 8.98 -10.67
N LEU A 51 -1.83 10.23 -10.21
CA LEU A 51 -1.75 11.41 -11.06
C LEU A 51 -0.38 11.54 -11.75
N LEU A 52 0.70 11.32 -11.02
CA LEU A 52 2.06 11.32 -11.58
C LEU A 52 2.27 10.20 -12.58
N ALA A 53 1.80 8.98 -12.28
CA ALA A 53 1.88 7.86 -13.21
C ALA A 53 1.03 8.10 -14.46
N LEU A 54 -0.12 8.78 -14.31
CA LEU A 54 -0.95 9.19 -15.44
C LEU A 54 -0.26 10.24 -16.30
N GLN A 55 0.39 11.22 -15.69
CA GLN A 55 1.15 12.23 -16.43
C GLN A 55 2.31 11.59 -17.21
N GLU A 56 3.09 10.70 -16.58
CA GLU A 56 4.16 9.94 -17.25
C GLU A 56 3.61 9.11 -18.42
N PHE A 57 2.44 8.49 -18.25
CA PHE A 57 1.75 7.71 -19.28
C PHE A 57 1.31 8.58 -20.46
N VAL A 58 0.68 9.73 -20.20
CA VAL A 58 0.25 10.69 -21.24
C VAL A 58 1.45 11.25 -22.00
N ASP A 59 2.55 11.57 -21.31
CA ASP A 59 3.75 12.12 -21.95
C ASP A 59 4.41 11.10 -22.90
N ARG A 60 4.30 9.80 -22.61
CA ARG A 60 4.84 8.72 -23.46
C ARG A 60 3.93 8.34 -24.62
N ASP A 61 2.63 8.26 -24.39
CA ASP A 61 1.64 7.86 -25.41
C ASP A 61 0.45 8.84 -25.39
N PRO A 62 0.61 10.08 -25.91
CA PRO A 62 -0.42 11.11 -25.80
C PRO A 62 -1.70 10.73 -26.56
N PRO A 63 -2.89 11.05 -26.03
CA PRO A 63 -4.15 10.84 -26.73
C PRO A 63 -4.35 11.94 -27.79
N ASN A 64 -5.40 11.83 -28.61
CA ASN A 64 -5.71 12.86 -29.59
C ASN A 64 -5.94 14.22 -28.90
N GLN A 65 -5.02 15.16 -29.11
CA GLN A 65 -5.05 16.48 -28.46
C GLN A 65 -6.20 17.37 -28.95
N GLU A 66 -6.70 17.17 -30.17
CA GLU A 66 -7.85 17.92 -30.67
C GLU A 66 -9.13 17.61 -29.89
N VAL A 67 -9.21 16.39 -29.34
CA VAL A 67 -10.38 15.91 -28.58
C VAL A 67 -10.22 16.13 -27.08
N TYR A 68 -9.02 15.93 -26.54
CA TYR A 68 -8.80 15.85 -25.08
C TYR A 68 -7.94 16.99 -24.48
N SER A 69 -7.70 18.08 -25.20
CA SER A 69 -6.80 19.16 -24.75
C SER A 69 -7.19 19.76 -23.39
N ALA A 70 -8.49 19.96 -23.14
CA ALA A 70 -8.99 20.53 -21.89
C ALA A 70 -8.78 19.57 -20.71
N GLU A 71 -9.03 18.29 -20.92
CA GLU A 71 -8.89 17.22 -19.95
C GLU A 71 -7.43 16.98 -19.57
N LEU A 72 -6.52 17.01 -20.55
CA LEU A 72 -5.09 16.91 -20.30
C LEU A 72 -4.56 18.11 -19.51
N ALA A 73 -5.01 19.33 -19.84
CA ALA A 73 -4.68 20.53 -19.09
C ALA A 73 -5.20 20.46 -17.65
N PHE A 74 -6.42 19.94 -17.45
CA PHE A 74 -6.99 19.70 -16.14
C PHE A 74 -6.15 18.71 -15.33
N ILE A 75 -5.79 17.54 -15.88
CA ILE A 75 -4.99 16.53 -15.20
C ILE A 75 -3.63 17.12 -14.78
N LYS A 76 -2.98 17.87 -15.68
CA LYS A 76 -1.69 18.51 -15.39
C LYS A 76 -1.80 19.53 -14.25
N ASN A 77 -2.83 20.38 -14.28
CA ASN A 77 -3.09 21.35 -13.21
C ASN A 77 -3.40 20.64 -11.88
N ARG A 78 -4.31 19.66 -11.88
CA ARG A 78 -4.64 18.84 -10.70
C ARG A 78 -3.41 18.15 -10.12
N THR A 79 -2.53 17.60 -10.96
CA THR A 79 -1.29 16.96 -10.52
C THR A 79 -0.39 17.93 -9.76
N ALA A 80 -0.17 19.13 -10.31
CA ALA A 80 0.62 20.16 -9.64
C ALA A 80 0.03 20.59 -8.30
N GLN A 81 -1.30 20.74 -8.23
CA GLN A 81 -2.02 21.08 -7.01
C GLN A 81 -1.85 20.02 -5.92
N VAL A 82 -2.08 18.75 -6.26
CA VAL A 82 -1.99 17.64 -5.30
C VAL A 82 -0.54 17.47 -4.80
N VAL A 83 0.45 17.56 -5.68
CA VAL A 83 1.88 17.49 -5.30
C VAL A 83 2.22 18.60 -4.30
N ALA A 84 1.79 19.84 -4.54
CA ALA A 84 2.07 20.96 -3.64
C ALA A 84 1.44 20.77 -2.24
N ILE A 85 0.21 20.25 -2.17
CA ILE A 85 -0.47 19.99 -0.90
C ILE A 85 0.19 18.85 -0.13
N ASN A 86 0.56 17.76 -0.80
CA ASN A 86 1.23 16.65 -0.14
C ASN A 86 2.69 16.99 0.25
N ASP A 87 3.36 17.86 -0.50
CA ASP A 87 4.64 18.46 -0.07
C ASP A 87 4.44 19.28 1.21
N LEU A 88 3.36 20.04 1.33
CA LEU A 88 3.01 20.75 2.57
C LEU A 88 2.75 19.79 3.72
N PHE A 89 2.03 18.69 3.50
CA PHE A 89 1.79 17.67 4.52
C PHE A 89 3.10 16.99 4.96
N ALA A 90 3.98 16.64 4.02
CA ALA A 90 5.30 16.10 4.33
C ALA A 90 6.13 17.09 5.14
N ALA A 91 6.15 18.37 4.74
CA ALA A 91 6.81 19.44 5.45
C ALA A 91 6.27 19.60 6.88
N PHE A 92 4.94 19.55 7.05
CA PHE A 92 4.32 19.63 8.37
C PHE A 92 4.77 18.50 9.30
N LEU A 93 4.81 17.26 8.78
CA LEU A 93 5.15 16.06 9.56
C LEU A 93 6.64 15.91 9.85
N PHE A 94 7.52 16.25 8.89
CA PHE A 94 8.94 15.88 8.95
C PHE A 94 9.91 17.05 9.08
N LEU A 95 9.55 18.28 8.67
CA LEU A 95 10.48 19.41 8.76
C LEU A 95 10.43 20.04 10.15
N THR A 96 11.58 20.01 10.84
CA THR A 96 11.77 20.60 12.17
C THR A 96 12.15 22.07 12.14
N ARG A 97 12.64 22.62 11.01
CA ARG A 97 13.13 24.01 10.90
C ARG A 97 12.99 24.70 9.54
N GLU A 98 12.71 24.01 8.44
CA GLU A 98 12.46 24.69 7.16
C GLU A 98 11.06 25.31 7.12
N ASP A 99 11.01 26.52 6.59
CA ASP A 99 9.88 27.43 6.65
C ASP A 99 8.70 26.85 5.84
N LEU A 100 7.61 26.45 6.51
CA LEU A 100 6.36 26.03 5.89
C LEU A 100 5.85 27.06 4.87
N THR A 101 6.27 28.32 5.02
CA THR A 101 6.03 29.43 4.10
C THR A 101 6.65 29.21 2.70
N THR A 102 7.84 28.59 2.61
CA THR A 102 8.49 28.28 1.32
C THR A 102 7.74 27.22 0.53
N VAL A 103 7.18 26.22 1.21
CA VAL A 103 6.33 25.20 0.60
C VAL A 103 4.94 25.77 0.31
N GLY A 104 4.43 26.64 1.19
CA GLY A 104 3.20 27.41 1.00
C GLY A 104 3.17 28.23 -0.29
N ALA A 105 4.33 28.74 -0.73
CA ALA A 105 4.46 29.47 -1.98
C ALA A 105 4.22 28.62 -3.24
N ARG A 106 4.13 27.29 -3.12
CA ARG A 106 3.80 26.38 -4.24
C ARG A 106 2.32 25.99 -4.28
N ILE A 107 1.54 26.39 -3.28
CA ILE A 107 0.11 26.07 -3.15
C ILE A 107 -0.73 27.02 -4.04
N PRO A 108 -1.85 26.56 -4.62
CA PRO A 108 -2.84 27.44 -5.24
C PRO A 108 -3.30 28.55 -4.28
N ASP A 109 -3.58 29.75 -4.78
CA ASP A 109 -3.81 30.95 -3.94
C ASP A 109 -2.61 31.30 -3.02
N GLN A 110 -1.40 31.21 -3.58
CA GLN A 110 -0.10 31.50 -2.93
C GLN A 110 -0.10 32.61 -1.86
N PRO A 111 -0.62 33.83 -2.10
CA PRO A 111 -0.56 34.90 -1.10
C PRO A 111 -1.40 34.58 0.15
N LYS A 112 -2.60 34.01 -0.02
CA LYS A 112 -3.48 33.67 1.10
C LYS A 112 -2.95 32.47 1.88
N ALA A 113 -2.47 31.44 1.17
CA ALA A 113 -1.89 30.25 1.78
C ALA A 113 -0.64 30.59 2.61
N SER A 114 0.27 31.39 2.05
CA SER A 114 1.49 31.81 2.75
C SER A 114 1.18 32.67 3.97
N GLN A 115 0.24 33.60 3.85
CA GLN A 115 -0.20 34.44 4.98
C GLN A 115 -0.86 33.62 6.09
N ALA A 116 -1.72 32.67 5.73
CA ALA A 116 -2.34 31.77 6.70
C ALA A 116 -1.32 30.92 7.45
N LEU A 117 -0.35 30.32 6.74
CA LEU A 117 0.72 29.54 7.37
C LEU A 117 1.58 30.39 8.31
N ALA A 118 1.92 31.62 7.91
CA ALA A 118 2.64 32.56 8.77
C ALA A 118 1.84 32.93 10.03
N LEU A 119 0.52 33.13 9.90
CA LEU A 119 -0.36 33.40 11.05
C LEU A 119 -0.44 32.21 12.01
N LEU A 120 -0.58 30.99 11.48
CA LEU A 120 -0.63 29.76 12.28
C LEU A 120 0.70 29.43 12.97
N GLN A 121 1.82 29.88 12.39
CA GLN A 121 3.12 29.80 13.03
C GLN A 121 3.26 30.87 14.12
N ALA A 122 2.91 32.12 13.83
CA ALA A 122 3.03 33.24 14.77
C ALA A 122 2.14 33.09 16.01
N ASN A 123 0.94 32.50 15.87
CA ASN A 123 0.02 32.27 16.99
C ASN A 123 0.34 30.98 17.79
N GLY A 124 1.40 30.26 17.43
CA GLY A 124 1.85 29.03 18.07
C GLY A 124 0.92 27.82 17.87
N CYS A 125 -0.06 27.89 16.96
CA CYS A 125 -0.99 26.80 16.73
C CYS A 125 -0.29 25.57 16.13
N LEU A 126 0.62 25.77 15.17
CA LEU A 126 1.40 24.68 14.57
C LEU A 126 2.25 23.93 15.59
N ASP A 127 2.91 24.66 16.50
CA ASP A 127 3.72 24.06 17.56
C ASP A 127 2.87 23.30 18.57
N LYS A 128 1.68 23.81 18.91
CA LYS A 128 0.72 23.11 19.78
C LYS A 128 0.29 21.78 19.17
N ILE A 129 -0.04 21.76 17.87
CA ILE A 129 -0.43 20.54 17.17
C ILE A 129 0.75 19.56 17.11
N ARG A 130 1.95 20.02 16.75
CA ARG A 130 3.15 19.17 16.63
C ARG A 130 3.56 18.53 17.96
N ARG A 131 3.46 19.28 19.08
CA ARG A 131 3.82 18.83 20.43
C ARG A 131 2.72 18.03 21.13
N SER A 132 1.54 17.88 20.54
CA SER A 132 0.48 17.09 21.15
C SER A 132 0.90 15.61 21.27
N SER A 133 0.28 14.88 22.20
CA SER A 133 0.44 13.43 22.34
C SER A 133 -0.38 12.63 21.34
N SER A 134 -1.09 13.32 20.42
CA SER A 134 -1.92 12.70 19.39
C SER A 134 -1.07 11.94 18.37
N GLN A 135 -1.69 11.01 17.65
CA GLN A 135 -1.01 10.27 16.59
C GLN A 135 -0.67 11.19 15.42
N PRO A 136 0.37 10.90 14.61
CA PRO A 136 0.75 11.76 13.50
C PRO A 136 -0.39 12.00 12.49
N ARG A 137 -1.28 11.02 12.29
CA ARG A 137 -2.50 11.18 11.48
C ARG A 137 -3.45 12.23 12.07
N GLU A 138 -3.68 12.19 13.37
CA GLU A 138 -4.55 13.14 14.07
C GLU A 138 -3.95 14.55 14.09
N LYS A 139 -2.62 14.64 14.22
CA LYS A 139 -1.88 15.90 14.07
C LYS A 139 -2.06 16.49 12.69
N LEU A 140 -1.95 15.67 11.65
CA LEU A 140 -2.17 16.11 10.27
C LEU A 140 -3.63 16.53 10.03
N ALA A 141 -4.60 15.78 10.58
CA ALA A 141 -6.01 16.15 10.51
C ALA A 141 -6.29 17.52 11.16
N ALA A 142 -5.76 17.75 12.36
CA ALA A 142 -5.89 19.03 13.06
C ALA A 142 -5.23 20.19 12.29
N PHE A 143 -4.10 19.93 11.65
CA PHE A 143 -3.44 20.91 10.77
C PHE A 143 -4.31 21.26 9.56
N VAL A 144 -4.86 20.26 8.87
CA VAL A 144 -5.79 20.44 7.74
C VAL A 144 -7.02 21.24 8.17
N ASP A 145 -7.59 20.90 9.33
CA ASP A 145 -8.75 21.58 9.90
C ASP A 145 -8.51 23.06 10.19
N GLU A 146 -7.30 23.41 10.64
CA GLU A 146 -6.98 24.78 10.95
C GLU A 146 -6.66 25.59 9.68
N LEU A 147 -5.93 25.00 8.74
CA LEU A 147 -5.59 25.66 7.48
C LEU A 147 -6.82 25.94 6.61
N ARG A 148 -7.79 25.01 6.56
CA ARG A 148 -9.02 25.20 5.78
C ARG A 148 -9.93 26.32 6.31
N LYS A 149 -9.90 26.59 7.61
CA LYS A 149 -10.64 27.73 8.22
C LYS A 149 -10.06 29.07 7.77
N GLN A 150 -8.73 29.13 7.66
CA GLN A 150 -8.02 30.35 7.27
C GLN A 150 -8.08 30.60 5.76
N VAL A 151 -8.11 29.53 4.95
CA VAL A 151 -8.16 29.63 3.48
C VAL A 151 -9.30 28.77 2.90
N PRO A 152 -10.55 29.27 2.91
CA PRO A 152 -11.69 28.52 2.40
C PRO A 152 -11.59 28.12 0.93
N SER A 153 -10.84 28.86 0.11
CA SER A 153 -10.67 28.58 -1.32
C SER A 153 -9.93 27.28 -1.64
N ILE A 154 -9.08 26.79 -0.72
CA ILE A 154 -8.35 25.52 -0.88
C ILE A 154 -8.91 24.40 0.01
N SER A 155 -10.03 24.64 0.71
CA SER A 155 -10.60 23.71 1.69
C SER A 155 -10.97 22.35 1.09
N GLU A 156 -11.64 22.34 -0.05
CA GLU A 156 -12.01 21.10 -0.77
C GLU A 156 -10.77 20.30 -1.17
N MET A 157 -9.74 21.00 -1.66
CA MET A 157 -8.48 20.41 -2.10
C MET A 157 -7.71 19.80 -0.92
N LEU A 158 -7.58 20.52 0.20
CA LEU A 158 -6.94 20.02 1.41
C LEU A 158 -7.65 18.77 1.93
N THR A 159 -8.97 18.83 2.02
CA THR A 159 -9.80 17.71 2.50
C THR A 159 -9.67 16.52 1.58
N SER A 160 -9.77 16.72 0.27
CA SER A 160 -9.68 15.62 -0.71
C SER A 160 -8.29 15.00 -0.79
N CYS A 161 -7.21 15.78 -0.65
CA CYS A 161 -5.84 15.24 -0.59
C CYS A 161 -5.62 14.47 0.71
N PHE A 162 -6.11 14.98 1.85
CA PHE A 162 -6.04 14.28 3.13
C PHE A 162 -6.85 12.98 3.12
N ASP A 163 -8.05 12.99 2.53
CA ASP A 163 -8.89 11.82 2.35
C ASP A 163 -8.23 10.82 1.41
N ALA A 164 -7.60 11.26 0.31
CA ALA A 164 -6.85 10.38 -0.58
C ALA A 164 -5.63 9.75 0.12
N LEU A 165 -4.92 10.54 0.95
CA LEU A 165 -3.86 10.05 1.82
C LEU A 165 -4.40 9.08 2.89
N CYS A 166 -5.64 9.23 3.36
CA CYS A 166 -6.21 8.29 4.33
C CYS A 166 -6.81 7.03 3.67
N ALA A 167 -7.39 7.17 2.48
CA ALA A 167 -8.18 6.14 1.79
C ALA A 167 -7.32 5.05 1.14
N ARG A 168 -6.01 5.23 1.12
CA ARG A 168 -5.07 4.41 0.35
C ARG A 168 -4.88 3.01 0.90
N GLN A 169 -5.34 2.71 2.12
CA GLN A 169 -5.18 1.38 2.72
C GLN A 169 -6.38 0.96 3.57
N GLU A 170 -7.06 -0.11 3.14
CA GLU A 170 -7.99 -0.85 3.97
C GLU A 170 -7.20 -1.78 4.87
N LEU A 171 -7.31 -1.60 6.19
CA LEU A 171 -6.74 -2.54 7.15
C LEU A 171 -7.29 -3.93 6.91
N GLY A 172 -6.40 -4.92 6.99
CA GLY A 172 -6.74 -6.30 6.70
C GLY A 172 -6.76 -6.66 5.22
N THR A 173 -6.38 -5.75 4.31
CA THR A 173 -6.31 -6.02 2.87
C THR A 173 -4.87 -6.16 2.38
N VAL A 174 -4.56 -7.27 1.73
CA VAL A 174 -3.24 -7.54 1.10
C VAL A 174 -3.43 -8.18 -0.27
N LYS A 175 -2.37 -8.19 -1.10
CA LYS A 175 -2.37 -8.86 -2.40
C LYS A 175 -1.62 -10.18 -2.34
N CYS A 176 -2.21 -11.25 -2.85
CA CYS A 176 -1.62 -12.58 -2.90
C CYS A 176 -1.31 -12.96 -4.35
N LEU A 177 -0.22 -13.70 -4.58
CA LEU A 177 0.09 -14.26 -5.89
C LEU A 177 -0.30 -15.74 -5.94
N LEU A 178 -1.16 -16.08 -6.88
CA LEU A 178 -1.72 -17.41 -7.10
C LEU A 178 -1.51 -17.85 -8.55
N ILE A 179 -1.85 -19.10 -8.82
CA ILE A 179 -1.87 -19.67 -10.16
C ILE A 179 -3.25 -20.29 -10.40
N THR A 180 -3.78 -20.10 -11.60
CA THR A 180 -5.00 -20.77 -12.06
C THR A 180 -4.69 -22.15 -12.62
N GLN A 181 -5.60 -23.09 -12.43
CA GLN A 181 -5.61 -24.39 -13.09
C GLN A 181 -6.81 -24.48 -14.04
N PRO A 182 -6.64 -25.04 -15.26
CA PRO A 182 -5.50 -25.83 -15.72
C PRO A 182 -4.40 -25.01 -16.41
N HIS A 183 -4.64 -23.74 -16.75
CA HIS A 183 -3.76 -22.97 -17.66
C HIS A 183 -2.44 -22.49 -17.05
N ARG A 184 -2.20 -22.70 -15.75
CA ARG A 184 -1.02 -22.24 -15.01
C ARG A 184 -0.76 -20.73 -15.14
N THR A 185 -1.82 -19.93 -15.26
CA THR A 185 -1.68 -18.47 -15.37
C THR A 185 -1.50 -17.85 -13.99
N GLY A 186 -0.48 -17.03 -13.80
CA GLY A 186 -0.30 -16.27 -12.57
C GLY A 186 -1.39 -15.19 -12.41
N VAL A 187 -1.88 -14.99 -11.19
CA VAL A 187 -2.90 -13.99 -10.86
C VAL A 187 -2.55 -13.29 -9.56
N VAL A 188 -2.84 -11.99 -9.50
CA VAL A 188 -2.80 -11.20 -8.27
C VAL A 188 -4.20 -11.11 -7.69
N LEU A 189 -4.41 -11.73 -6.53
CA LEU A 189 -5.69 -11.80 -5.84
C LEU A 189 -5.67 -10.91 -4.59
N PRO A 190 -6.47 -9.84 -4.54
CA PRO A 190 -6.71 -9.09 -3.30
C PRO A 190 -7.47 -9.96 -2.29
N VAL A 191 -6.94 -10.02 -1.08
CA VAL A 191 -7.50 -10.75 0.06
C VAL A 191 -7.79 -9.76 1.16
N ARG A 192 -8.95 -9.91 1.80
CA ARG A 192 -9.39 -9.08 2.91
C ARG A 192 -9.75 -9.93 4.11
N THR A 193 -9.35 -9.48 5.29
CA THR A 193 -9.70 -10.12 6.56
C THR A 193 -10.23 -9.11 7.56
N MET A 194 -11.37 -9.45 8.17
CA MET A 194 -11.93 -8.71 9.28
C MET A 194 -11.92 -9.59 10.53
N LEU A 195 -11.53 -9.01 11.66
CA LEU A 195 -11.58 -9.66 12.96
C LEU A 195 -12.75 -9.10 13.76
N GLN A 196 -13.54 -9.99 14.35
CA GLN A 196 -14.66 -9.65 15.22
C GLN A 196 -14.58 -10.47 16.51
N PRO A 197 -15.05 -9.96 17.67
CA PRO A 197 -15.15 -10.77 18.88
C PRO A 197 -16.00 -12.02 18.64
N GLY A 198 -15.54 -13.19 19.08
CA GLY A 198 -16.22 -14.45 18.79
C GLY A 198 -15.60 -15.68 19.45
N SER A 199 -16.02 -16.86 19.00
CA SER A 199 -15.54 -18.16 19.49
C SER A 199 -14.23 -18.60 18.85
N GLY A 200 -13.72 -17.82 17.89
CA GLY A 200 -12.51 -18.15 17.14
C GLY A 200 -12.80 -18.94 15.87
N GLU A 201 -13.95 -18.73 15.23
CA GLU A 201 -14.29 -19.39 13.96
C GLU A 201 -13.64 -18.71 12.75
N VAL A 202 -13.32 -19.47 11.70
CA VAL A 202 -12.95 -18.92 10.39
C VAL A 202 -14.15 -19.02 9.46
N LYS A 203 -14.64 -17.88 8.99
CA LYS A 203 -15.76 -17.75 8.06
C LYS A 203 -15.23 -17.25 6.72
N THR A 204 -15.31 -18.07 5.68
CA THR A 204 -14.96 -17.67 4.31
C THR A 204 -16.21 -17.22 3.56
N VAL A 205 -16.19 -15.99 3.05
CA VAL A 205 -17.33 -15.39 2.32
C VAL A 205 -17.40 -15.87 0.86
N VAL A 206 -16.37 -16.58 0.38
CA VAL A 206 -16.25 -17.01 -1.01
C VAL A 206 -16.12 -18.53 -1.12
N THR A 207 -16.76 -19.11 -2.15
CA THR A 207 -16.64 -20.52 -2.48
C THR A 207 -15.21 -20.81 -2.93
N THR A 208 -14.45 -21.46 -2.06
CA THR A 208 -13.05 -21.80 -2.31
C THR A 208 -12.84 -23.31 -2.21
N GLN A 209 -11.75 -23.82 -2.78
CA GLN A 209 -11.35 -25.21 -2.59
C GLN A 209 -10.97 -25.47 -1.12
N GLU A 210 -11.11 -26.71 -0.62
CA GLU A 210 -10.74 -27.09 0.75
C GLU A 210 -9.28 -26.77 1.12
N THR A 211 -8.39 -26.78 0.13
CA THR A 211 -6.97 -26.44 0.27
C THR A 211 -6.76 -24.98 0.68
N PHE A 212 -7.68 -24.09 0.29
CA PHE A 212 -7.64 -22.67 0.57
C PHE A 212 -8.10 -22.37 2.00
N LEU A 213 -9.20 -22.97 2.46
CA LEU A 213 -9.63 -22.89 3.85
C LEU A 213 -8.56 -23.43 4.79
N SER A 214 -7.95 -24.57 4.43
CA SER A 214 -6.85 -25.17 5.20
C SER A 214 -5.64 -24.23 5.33
N ALA A 215 -5.31 -23.48 4.28
CA ALA A 215 -4.27 -22.45 4.29
C ALA A 215 -4.62 -21.30 5.26
N VAL A 216 -5.86 -20.79 5.22
CA VAL A 216 -6.30 -19.72 6.13
C VAL A 216 -6.26 -20.17 7.60
N VAL A 217 -6.72 -21.39 7.89
CA VAL A 217 -6.65 -21.97 9.26
C VAL A 217 -5.21 -22.11 9.73
N ARG A 218 -4.30 -22.52 8.84
CA ARG A 218 -2.87 -22.63 9.15
C ARG A 218 -2.24 -21.27 9.41
N ALA A 219 -2.55 -20.28 8.58
CA ALA A 219 -2.12 -18.90 8.78
C ALA A 219 -2.53 -18.37 10.16
N ARG A 220 -3.77 -18.63 10.57
CA ARG A 220 -4.27 -18.31 11.91
C ARG A 220 -3.44 -18.98 13.00
N GLY A 221 -3.25 -20.30 12.92
CA GLY A 221 -2.47 -21.06 13.91
C GLY A 221 -1.04 -20.53 14.06
N ALA A 222 -0.42 -20.11 12.95
CA ALA A 222 0.92 -19.55 12.97
C ALA A 222 0.99 -18.21 13.72
N LEU A 223 -0.03 -17.35 13.61
CA LEU A 223 -0.09 -16.08 14.34
C LEU A 223 -0.46 -16.27 15.82
N GLN A 224 -1.40 -17.17 16.10
CA GLN A 224 -1.85 -17.46 17.47
C GLN A 224 -0.73 -18.06 18.32
N SER A 225 0.03 -19.00 17.77
CA SER A 225 1.20 -19.60 18.45
C SER A 225 2.32 -18.61 18.78
N ARG A 226 2.31 -17.40 18.20
CA ARG A 226 3.24 -16.30 18.51
C ARG A 226 2.59 -15.16 19.29
N GLY A 227 1.33 -15.28 19.70
CA GLY A 227 0.59 -14.22 20.39
C GLY A 227 0.31 -12.98 19.53
N TRP A 228 0.45 -13.10 18.21
CA TRP A 228 0.19 -12.00 17.29
C TRP A 228 -1.30 -11.81 16.99
N LEU A 229 -2.11 -12.84 17.26
CA LEU A 229 -3.56 -12.87 17.11
C LEU A 229 -4.21 -13.52 18.34
N GLY A 230 -5.34 -12.97 18.79
CA GLY A 230 -6.13 -13.54 19.89
C GLY A 230 -6.82 -14.86 19.51
N THR A 231 -7.27 -15.59 20.54
CA THR A 231 -8.07 -16.82 20.36
C THR A 231 -9.58 -16.58 20.41
N ASP A 232 -9.99 -15.40 20.87
CA ASP A 232 -11.36 -14.93 21.09
C ASP A 232 -11.91 -14.09 19.92
N GLN A 233 -11.32 -14.27 18.73
CA GLN A 233 -11.65 -13.48 17.54
C GLN A 233 -12.02 -14.39 16.38
N ASP A 234 -13.25 -14.22 15.90
CA ASP A 234 -13.68 -14.80 14.63
C ASP A 234 -12.99 -14.06 13.47
N ILE A 235 -12.62 -14.82 12.44
CA ILE A 235 -11.96 -14.34 11.24
C ILE A 235 -12.93 -14.44 10.09
N ILE A 236 -13.32 -13.29 9.53
CA ILE A 236 -14.05 -13.24 8.27
C ILE A 236 -13.04 -12.99 7.16
N PHE A 237 -12.84 -14.00 6.31
CA PHE A 237 -11.94 -13.96 5.17
C PHE A 237 -12.74 -13.80 3.88
N SER A 238 -12.36 -12.84 3.06
CA SER A 238 -12.87 -12.67 1.70
C SER A 238 -11.73 -12.45 0.71
N ALA A 239 -11.99 -12.75 -0.55
CA ALA A 239 -11.08 -12.46 -1.64
C ALA A 239 -11.88 -11.94 -2.84
N ASP A 240 -11.35 -10.94 -3.53
CA ASP A 240 -12.03 -10.30 -4.64
C ASP A 240 -12.02 -11.25 -5.85
N GLN A 241 -13.19 -11.77 -6.26
CA GLN A 241 -13.36 -12.72 -7.37
C GLN A 241 -12.53 -14.00 -7.21
N THR A 242 -13.06 -15.00 -6.49
CA THR A 242 -12.47 -16.35 -6.49
C THR A 242 -13.08 -17.19 -7.59
N ASP A 243 -12.25 -17.76 -8.46
CA ASP A 243 -12.63 -18.84 -9.36
C ASP A 243 -12.22 -20.17 -8.70
N ALA A 244 -13.01 -21.22 -8.90
CA ALA A 244 -12.74 -22.56 -8.36
C ALA A 244 -11.44 -23.17 -8.94
N THR A 245 -10.83 -22.48 -9.92
CA THR A 245 -9.60 -22.84 -10.61
C THR A 245 -8.32 -22.45 -9.87
N TYR A 246 -8.38 -21.60 -8.84
CA TYR A 246 -7.17 -21.24 -8.08
C TYR A 246 -6.66 -22.42 -7.25
N SER A 247 -5.37 -22.75 -7.40
CA SER A 247 -4.76 -23.85 -6.65
C SER A 247 -3.71 -23.37 -5.66
N GLY A 248 -3.64 -24.09 -4.54
CA GLY A 248 -2.44 -24.19 -3.73
C GLY A 248 -2.43 -23.39 -2.42
N SER A 249 -1.62 -23.87 -1.49
CA SER A 249 -1.35 -23.28 -0.18
C SER A 249 -0.48 -22.02 -0.22
N SER A 250 -0.21 -21.48 -1.42
CA SER A 250 0.64 -20.31 -1.57
C SER A 250 0.04 -18.99 -1.07
N ILE A 251 -1.23 -19.03 -0.61
CA ILE A 251 -1.91 -17.92 0.03
C ILE A 251 -1.63 -17.81 1.53
N THR A 252 -1.13 -18.86 2.18
CA THR A 252 -1.03 -18.93 3.65
C THR A 252 -0.29 -17.72 4.22
N VAL A 253 0.84 -17.32 3.63
CA VAL A 253 1.58 -16.11 4.06
C VAL A 253 0.75 -14.84 3.90
N GLY A 254 0.08 -14.68 2.76
CA GLY A 254 -0.78 -13.52 2.53
C GLY A 254 -1.97 -13.46 3.48
N ALA A 255 -2.63 -14.59 3.74
CA ALA A 255 -3.70 -14.67 4.74
C ALA A 255 -3.20 -14.30 6.14
N ALA A 256 -1.99 -14.75 6.52
CA ALA A 256 -1.38 -14.37 7.79
C ALA A 256 -1.14 -12.85 7.86
N MET A 257 -0.66 -12.24 6.78
CA MET A 257 -0.43 -10.79 6.74
C MET A 257 -1.72 -9.98 6.75
N ALA A 258 -2.78 -10.45 6.09
CA ALA A 258 -4.09 -9.84 6.18
C ALA A 258 -4.59 -9.84 7.64
N MET A 259 -4.52 -10.99 8.32
CA MET A 259 -4.95 -11.12 9.72
C MET A 259 -4.10 -10.23 10.65
N TYR A 260 -2.77 -10.23 10.46
CA TYR A 260 -1.86 -9.37 11.20
C TYR A 260 -2.19 -7.89 11.01
N SER A 261 -2.45 -7.48 9.76
CA SER A 261 -2.91 -6.12 9.43
C SER A 261 -4.20 -5.75 10.16
N SER A 262 -5.19 -6.64 10.16
CA SER A 262 -6.49 -6.42 10.80
C SER A 262 -6.39 -6.32 12.34
N GLY A 263 -5.62 -7.22 12.94
CA GLY A 263 -5.48 -7.36 14.40
C GLY A 263 -4.53 -6.36 15.04
N ARG A 264 -3.39 -6.09 14.40
CA ARG A 264 -2.37 -5.16 14.91
C ARG A 264 -2.49 -3.76 14.30
N LYS A 265 -3.53 -3.51 13.49
CA LYS A 265 -3.72 -2.24 12.76
C LYS A 265 -2.51 -1.89 11.90
N TRP A 266 -1.79 -2.91 11.44
CA TRP A 266 -0.59 -2.75 10.63
C TRP A 266 -0.97 -2.48 9.18
N GLN A 267 -0.27 -1.55 8.55
CA GLN A 267 -0.56 -1.09 7.19
C GLN A 267 0.54 -1.55 6.23
N PHE A 268 0.15 -2.32 5.21
CA PHE A 268 1.06 -2.83 4.18
C PHE A 268 0.99 -1.96 2.93
N ASP A 269 2.15 -1.74 2.30
CA ASP A 269 2.21 -1.09 1.00
C ASP A 269 1.29 -1.82 -0.02
N PRO A 270 0.29 -1.14 -0.62
CA PRO A 270 -0.69 -1.76 -1.52
C PRO A 270 -0.07 -2.28 -2.83
N TYR A 271 1.19 -1.97 -3.11
CA TYR A 271 1.95 -2.52 -4.24
C TYR A 271 2.94 -3.61 -3.81
N THR A 272 2.74 -4.19 -2.62
CA THR A 272 3.38 -5.42 -2.16
C THR A 272 2.44 -6.61 -2.38
N ALA A 273 2.97 -7.69 -2.95
CA ALA A 273 2.26 -8.96 -3.04
C ALA A 273 3.01 -10.07 -2.28
N PHE A 274 2.25 -11.01 -1.74
CA PHE A 274 2.75 -12.11 -0.92
C PHE A 274 2.50 -13.45 -1.61
N THR A 275 3.47 -14.36 -1.51
CA THR A 275 3.30 -15.78 -1.87
C THR A 275 4.13 -16.63 -0.93
N GLY A 276 3.62 -17.81 -0.59
CA GLY A 276 4.31 -18.74 0.30
C GLY A 276 3.32 -19.57 1.10
N ASP A 277 3.77 -20.74 1.50
CA ASP A 277 3.05 -21.55 2.47
C ASP A 277 3.74 -21.46 3.84
N ILE A 278 3.02 -21.73 4.93
CA ILE A 278 3.57 -21.73 6.29
C ILE A 278 3.53 -23.16 6.81
N ASP A 279 4.62 -23.61 7.41
CA ASP A 279 4.64 -24.80 8.26
C ASP A 279 4.81 -24.38 9.72
N ILE A 280 4.19 -25.12 10.63
CA ILE A 280 4.23 -24.88 12.09
C ILE A 280 4.73 -26.16 12.82
N ARG A 281 5.16 -27.19 12.09
CA ARG A 281 5.66 -28.44 12.68
C ARG A 281 6.89 -28.19 13.57
N ASP A 282 6.96 -28.92 14.69
CA ASP A 282 8.12 -28.95 15.61
C ASP A 282 8.60 -27.57 16.11
N ASN A 283 7.68 -26.63 16.36
CA ASN A 283 8.01 -25.25 16.73
C ASN A 283 8.91 -24.54 15.69
N GLN A 284 8.81 -24.91 14.42
CA GLN A 284 9.47 -24.24 13.31
C GLN A 284 8.41 -23.52 12.47
N TRP A 285 8.43 -22.19 12.49
CA TRP A 285 7.47 -21.34 11.76
C TRP A 285 7.97 -20.99 10.36
N ARG A 286 8.31 -22.02 9.58
CA ARG A 286 8.99 -21.83 8.29
C ARG A 286 8.02 -21.45 7.19
N ILE A 287 8.47 -20.55 6.32
CA ILE A 287 7.82 -20.26 5.06
C ILE A 287 8.34 -21.25 4.02
N LEU A 288 7.44 -22.12 3.53
CA LEU A 288 7.75 -23.17 2.57
C LEU A 288 7.69 -22.66 1.13
N ARG A 289 8.49 -23.29 0.27
CA ARG A 289 8.48 -23.06 -1.17
C ARG A 289 7.10 -23.29 -1.79
N VAL A 290 6.84 -22.58 -2.88
CA VAL A 290 5.61 -22.70 -3.68
C VAL A 290 5.92 -22.82 -5.17
N GLU A 291 4.97 -23.33 -5.95
CA GLU A 291 5.15 -23.51 -7.39
C GLU A 291 4.83 -22.24 -8.21
N GLY A 292 5.34 -22.25 -9.46
CA GLY A 292 5.12 -21.28 -10.55
C GLY A 292 5.48 -19.83 -10.20
N ILE A 293 6.67 -19.67 -9.64
CA ILE A 293 7.28 -18.37 -9.38
C ILE A 293 7.41 -17.53 -10.65
N PRO A 294 7.85 -18.04 -11.81
CA PRO A 294 7.92 -17.25 -13.04
C PRO A 294 6.58 -16.63 -13.44
N GLU A 295 5.49 -17.42 -13.40
CA GLU A 295 4.15 -16.98 -13.77
C GLU A 295 3.59 -15.98 -12.75
N LYS A 296 3.80 -16.22 -11.45
CA LYS A 296 3.42 -15.29 -10.37
C LYS A 296 4.15 -13.94 -10.47
N LEU A 297 5.45 -13.95 -10.74
CA LEU A 297 6.25 -12.72 -10.90
C LEU A 297 5.84 -11.97 -12.17
N SER A 298 5.54 -12.69 -13.25
CA SER A 298 4.97 -12.09 -14.47
C SER A 298 3.62 -11.43 -14.16
N ALA A 299 2.72 -12.11 -13.45
CA ALA A 299 1.43 -11.55 -13.06
C ALA A 299 1.56 -10.34 -12.12
N ALA A 300 2.48 -10.40 -11.16
CA ALA A 300 2.81 -9.28 -10.28
C ALA A 300 3.21 -8.06 -11.10
N ARG A 301 4.09 -8.25 -12.10
CA ARG A 301 4.51 -7.18 -13.02
C ARG A 301 3.33 -6.61 -13.80
N HIS A 302 2.50 -7.46 -14.40
CA HIS A 302 1.31 -7.04 -15.15
C HIS A 302 0.20 -6.42 -14.28
N ALA A 303 0.21 -6.65 -12.97
CA ALA A 303 -0.70 -6.01 -12.03
C ALA A 303 -0.11 -4.75 -11.38
N GLY A 304 1.11 -4.36 -11.76
CA GLY A 304 1.75 -3.17 -11.24
C GLY A 304 2.27 -3.30 -9.81
N ILE A 305 2.53 -4.52 -9.35
CA ILE A 305 3.23 -4.80 -8.09
C ILE A 305 4.68 -4.37 -8.24
N ARG A 306 5.22 -3.72 -7.21
CA ARG A 306 6.63 -3.29 -7.18
C ARG A 306 7.47 -4.12 -6.23
N ARG A 307 6.83 -4.80 -5.27
CA ARG A 307 7.49 -5.63 -4.27
C ARG A 307 6.81 -6.98 -4.15
N VAL A 308 7.58 -8.06 -4.19
CA VAL A 308 7.08 -9.42 -3.98
C VAL A 308 7.81 -10.05 -2.82
N VAL A 309 7.05 -10.52 -1.84
CA VAL A 309 7.55 -11.31 -0.72
C VAL A 309 7.35 -12.79 -1.06
N LEU A 310 8.44 -13.55 -1.06
CA LEU A 310 8.43 -14.96 -1.43
C LEU A 310 9.40 -15.79 -0.58
N PRO A 311 9.23 -17.12 -0.50
CA PRO A 311 10.08 -18.00 0.29
C PRO A 311 11.53 -17.95 -0.20
N ARG A 312 12.51 -17.96 0.72
CA ARG A 312 13.95 -17.99 0.35
C ARG A 312 14.31 -19.20 -0.50
N GLN A 313 13.66 -20.34 -0.22
CA GLN A 313 13.83 -21.57 -1.00
C GLN A 313 13.47 -21.42 -2.49
N ASN A 314 12.60 -20.46 -2.83
CA ASN A 314 12.23 -20.18 -4.22
C ASN A 314 13.23 -19.27 -4.95
N GLN A 315 14.36 -18.86 -4.33
CA GLN A 315 15.37 -18.02 -4.98
C GLN A 315 15.89 -18.61 -6.29
N THR A 316 16.03 -19.95 -6.37
CA THR A 316 16.46 -20.66 -7.57
C THR A 316 15.39 -20.71 -8.66
N ASP A 317 14.12 -20.50 -8.31
CA ASP A 317 12.98 -20.48 -9.24
C ASP A 317 12.74 -19.07 -9.81
N VAL A 318 13.51 -18.06 -9.39
CA VAL A 318 13.43 -16.67 -9.88
C VAL A 318 14.12 -16.55 -11.24
N PRO A 319 13.41 -16.11 -12.30
CA PRO A 319 14.04 -15.86 -13.60
C PRO A 319 15.13 -14.78 -13.52
N PRO A 320 16.25 -14.93 -14.27
CA PRO A 320 17.35 -13.96 -14.24
C PRO A 320 16.93 -12.56 -14.71
N ASP A 321 15.96 -12.47 -15.63
CA ASP A 321 15.47 -11.21 -16.19
C ASP A 321 14.30 -10.60 -15.39
N CYS A 322 14.23 -10.86 -14.08
CA CYS A 322 13.20 -10.28 -13.21
C CYS A 322 13.50 -8.80 -12.88
N THR A 323 13.44 -7.93 -13.87
CA THR A 323 13.63 -6.49 -13.70
C THR A 323 12.34 -5.79 -13.22
N GLY A 324 12.51 -4.68 -12.51
CA GLY A 324 11.42 -3.82 -12.05
C GLY A 324 10.69 -4.25 -10.77
N LEU A 325 10.97 -5.46 -10.24
CA LEU A 325 10.42 -5.97 -8.98
C LEU A 325 11.48 -5.99 -7.88
N GLN A 326 11.14 -5.50 -6.69
CA GLN A 326 11.90 -5.76 -5.47
C GLN A 326 11.48 -7.11 -4.91
N LEU A 327 12.40 -8.07 -4.86
CA LEU A 327 12.14 -9.38 -4.28
C LEU A 327 12.62 -9.42 -2.83
N VAL A 328 11.72 -9.78 -1.91
CA VAL A 328 12.01 -9.95 -0.49
C VAL A 328 11.92 -11.44 -0.17
N LEU A 329 13.09 -12.07 -0.05
CA LEU A 329 13.23 -13.48 0.28
C LEU A 329 13.20 -13.66 1.80
N VAL A 330 12.39 -14.60 2.29
CA VAL A 330 12.18 -14.84 3.74
C VAL A 330 12.13 -16.33 4.07
N ASP A 331 12.63 -16.70 5.25
CA ASP A 331 12.60 -18.06 5.79
C ASP A 331 11.44 -18.27 6.79
N ASP A 332 11.01 -17.23 7.50
CA ASP A 332 9.93 -17.31 8.49
C ASP A 332 9.12 -16.01 8.61
N ILE A 333 7.97 -16.08 9.31
CA ILE A 333 7.06 -14.94 9.48
C ILE A 333 7.71 -13.82 10.33
N LYS A 334 8.61 -14.14 11.26
CA LYS A 334 9.29 -13.14 12.10
C LYS A 334 10.29 -12.34 11.27
N GLU A 335 11.10 -13.01 10.45
CA GLU A 335 11.99 -12.38 9.48
C GLU A 335 11.17 -11.53 8.52
N LEU A 336 10.08 -12.08 7.99
CA LEU A 336 9.12 -11.33 7.19
C LEU A 336 8.69 -10.06 7.93
N LEU A 337 8.08 -10.13 9.12
CA LEU A 337 7.66 -8.94 9.88
C LEU A 337 8.81 -7.96 10.21
N SER A 338 10.03 -8.45 10.43
CA SER A 338 11.22 -7.63 10.71
C SER A 338 11.74 -6.92 9.45
N ASN A 339 11.72 -7.61 8.31
CA ASN A 339 12.00 -7.05 6.99
C ASN A 339 10.84 -6.16 6.51
N LEU A 340 9.66 -6.29 7.13
CA LEU A 340 8.44 -5.61 6.73
C LEU A 340 8.23 -4.28 7.45
N THR A 341 9.27 -3.51 7.75
CA THR A 341 9.21 -2.04 7.91
C THR A 341 8.79 -1.32 6.60
N LEU A 342 7.97 -2.00 5.78
CA LEU A 342 7.64 -1.86 4.35
C LEU A 342 6.95 -0.58 3.92
N SER A 343 6.58 0.30 4.84
CA SER A 343 6.12 1.62 4.43
C SER A 343 7.32 2.56 4.15
N GLN A 344 8.56 2.15 4.47
CA GLN A 344 9.74 3.03 4.43
C GLN A 344 10.78 2.66 3.36
N ASP A 345 10.92 1.39 2.98
CA ASP A 345 11.96 1.00 2.01
C ASP A 345 11.52 1.28 0.57
N ALA A 346 12.24 2.16 -0.11
CA ALA A 346 12.01 2.49 -1.51
C ALA A 346 12.21 1.25 -2.41
N ALA A 347 11.19 0.88 -3.18
CA ALA A 347 11.40 -0.07 -4.26
C ALA A 347 12.27 0.58 -5.36
N PRO A 348 13.06 -0.19 -6.13
CA PRO A 348 13.95 0.37 -7.16
C PRO A 348 13.24 1.25 -8.19
N ALA A 349 11.96 1.00 -8.45
CA ALA A 349 11.13 1.76 -9.39
C ALA A 349 10.40 2.96 -8.77
N ASP A 350 10.64 3.29 -7.49
CA ASP A 350 9.91 4.36 -6.80
C ASP A 350 10.48 5.74 -7.10
N THR A 351 9.63 6.65 -7.57
CA THR A 351 9.96 8.08 -7.70
C THR A 351 10.13 8.72 -6.33
N VAL A 352 10.83 9.87 -6.27
CA VAL A 352 10.99 10.64 -5.02
C VAL A 352 9.64 10.96 -4.37
N GLN A 353 8.64 11.27 -5.19
CA GLN A 353 7.29 11.57 -4.73
C GLN A 353 6.54 10.34 -4.19
N GLN A 354 6.69 9.18 -4.84
CA GLN A 354 6.16 7.92 -4.31
C GLN A 354 6.77 7.55 -2.97
N ARG A 355 8.07 7.82 -2.77
CA ARG A 355 8.76 7.62 -1.48
C ARG A 355 8.24 8.58 -0.41
N LYS A 356 8.07 9.86 -0.74
CA LYS A 356 7.48 10.87 0.16
C LYS A 356 6.13 10.41 0.70
N ILE A 357 5.22 10.01 -0.20
CA ILE A 357 3.89 9.54 0.18
C ILE A 357 3.96 8.27 1.04
N ALA A 358 4.80 7.30 0.67
CA ALA A 358 4.99 6.08 1.47
C ALA A 358 5.50 6.38 2.90
N LEU A 359 6.44 7.31 3.04
CA LEU A 359 6.96 7.75 4.34
C LEU A 359 5.89 8.47 5.17
N MET A 360 5.12 9.37 4.56
CA MET A 360 4.00 10.04 5.23
C MET A 360 2.98 9.04 5.75
N HIS A 361 2.61 8.04 4.93
CA HIS A 361 1.74 6.94 5.36
C HIS A 361 2.35 6.16 6.51
N ALA A 362 3.62 5.77 6.42
CA ALA A 362 4.31 5.03 7.47
C ALA A 362 4.17 5.75 8.81
N HIS A 363 4.43 7.06 8.78
CA HIS A 363 4.41 7.90 9.96
C HIS A 363 2.99 8.09 10.52
N CYS A 364 2.00 8.30 9.64
CA CYS A 364 0.59 8.41 10.02
C CYS A 364 -0.01 7.10 10.56
N SER A 365 0.50 5.95 10.11
CA SER A 365 -0.04 4.63 10.45
C SER A 365 0.73 3.91 11.55
N ALA A 366 1.90 4.43 11.96
CA ALA A 366 2.67 3.91 13.06
C ALA A 366 1.95 4.17 14.40
N VAL A 367 1.11 3.21 14.80
CA VAL A 367 0.51 3.15 16.13
C VAL A 367 1.04 1.90 16.83
N ILE A 368 1.83 2.15 17.89
CA ILE A 368 2.36 1.22 18.91
C ILE A 368 3.49 0.29 18.43
N THR A 369 4.73 0.79 18.43
CA THR A 369 5.92 -0.06 18.61
C THR A 369 6.96 0.48 19.60
N GLU A 370 6.72 1.60 20.30
CA GLU A 370 7.72 2.04 21.29
C GLU A 370 7.62 1.34 22.66
N ASN A 371 6.47 0.72 23.02
CA ASN A 371 6.33 0.08 24.34
C ASN A 371 6.02 -1.43 24.36
N SER A 372 5.77 -2.10 23.21
CA SER A 372 5.52 -3.56 23.20
C SER A 372 6.66 -4.38 22.59
N VAL A 373 7.53 -3.80 21.76
CA VAL A 373 8.71 -4.50 21.23
C VAL A 373 9.93 -4.28 22.12
N ARG A 374 9.92 -3.19 22.93
CA ARG A 374 11.02 -2.84 23.83
C ARG A 374 10.92 -3.42 25.25
N SER A 375 9.89 -4.15 25.63
CA SER A 375 9.87 -4.84 26.95
C SER A 375 10.40 -6.27 26.87
N ASP A 376 10.30 -6.93 25.72
CA ASP A 376 10.55 -8.38 25.62
C ASP A 376 11.93 -8.74 25.02
N TRP A 377 12.76 -7.75 24.67
CA TRP A 377 14.10 -7.98 24.12
C TRP A 377 15.20 -8.14 25.19
N LYS A 378 14.90 -7.95 26.47
CA LYS A 378 15.90 -8.00 27.55
C LYS A 378 15.89 -9.25 28.43
N THR A 379 14.95 -10.19 28.23
CA THR A 379 14.83 -11.36 29.12
C THR A 379 15.34 -12.69 28.59
N ASP A 380 15.84 -12.78 27.35
CA ASP A 380 16.35 -14.05 26.79
C ASP A 380 17.83 -14.06 26.36
N LEU A 381 18.61 -13.08 26.81
CA LEU A 381 20.08 -13.10 26.72
C LEU A 381 20.70 -13.03 28.11
N GLY A 382 20.60 -14.13 28.86
CA GLY A 382 21.18 -14.21 30.20
C GLY A 382 21.11 -15.58 30.85
N SER A 383 21.85 -16.55 30.32
CA SER A 383 22.56 -17.61 31.08
C SER A 383 23.07 -18.71 30.16
N ARG A 384 24.30 -18.57 29.66
CA ARG A 384 25.14 -19.74 29.39
C ARG A 384 25.94 -20.00 30.67
N PRO A 385 25.85 -21.18 31.30
CA PRO A 385 26.77 -21.52 32.36
C PRO A 385 28.17 -21.75 31.76
N ALA A 386 29.18 -21.31 32.51
CA ALA A 386 30.58 -21.57 32.26
C ALA A 386 30.92 -23.06 32.45
#